data_AF-A0A7M3S9X3-F1
#
_entry.id   AF-A0A7M3S9X3-F1
#
_cell.length_a   1.000
_cell.length_b   1.000
_cell.length_c   1.000
_cell.angle_alpha   90.00
_cell.angle_beta   90.00
_cell.angle_gamma   90.00
#
_symmetry.space_group_name_H-M   'P 1'
#
loop_
_entity.id
_entity.type
_entity.pdbx_description
1 polymer ?
#
loop_
_entity_poly.entity_id
_entity_poly.type
_entity_poly.pdbx_seq_one_letter_code
_entity_poly.pdbx_strand_id
1 'polypeptide(L)'
;MGLFSSKEEKESKEQQKLQDALDTYELNDLDMKYAQSVRYIQQTLAAANVMENGAFLAGMKGEESIKITYLNTLIEQNWIIIRQLDEISKKLSK
;
A
#
# COMPACT_ATOMS: atom_id res chain seq x y z
N MET A 1 -21.91 21.35 -5.05
CA MET A 1 -22.06 20.19 -5.95
C MET A 1 -21.42 18.98 -5.27
N GLY A 2 -22.17 17.87 -5.15
CA GLY A 2 -21.64 16.50 -5.02
C GLY A 2 -20.91 16.09 -3.73
N LEU A 3 -21.63 15.91 -2.61
CA LEU A 3 -21.10 15.22 -1.41
C LEU A 3 -21.47 13.72 -1.34
N PHE A 4 -22.11 13.19 -2.38
CA PHE A 4 -22.46 11.78 -2.48
C PHE A 4 -21.98 11.23 -3.81
N SER A 5 -20.75 10.71 -3.84
CA SER A 5 -20.30 9.84 -4.92
C SER A 5 -21.11 8.54 -4.87
N SER A 6 -21.57 8.06 -6.03
CA SER A 6 -22.36 6.83 -6.11
C SER A 6 -21.54 5.61 -5.64
N LYS A 7 -22.21 4.52 -5.25
CA LYS A 7 -21.53 3.31 -4.78
C LYS A 7 -20.58 2.74 -5.85
N GLU A 8 -21.00 2.78 -7.11
CA GLU A 8 -20.21 2.37 -8.28
C GLU A 8 -18.97 3.26 -8.48
N GLU A 9 -19.08 4.57 -8.26
CA GLU A 9 -17.94 5.49 -8.32
C GLU A 9 -16.89 5.21 -7.24
N LYS A 10 -17.34 4.81 -6.04
CA LYS A 10 -16.43 4.43 -4.95
C LYS A 10 -15.70 3.13 -5.27
N GLU A 11 -16.41 2.11 -5.73
CA GLU A 11 -15.81 0.83 -6.10
C GLU A 11 -14.81 0.98 -7.26
N SER A 12 -15.13 1.80 -8.27
CA SER A 12 -14.23 2.11 -9.38
C SER A 12 -12.94 2.81 -8.91
N LYS A 13 -13.05 3.82 -8.03
CA LYS A 13 -11.87 4.50 -7.47
C LYS A 13 -11.03 3.58 -6.59
N GLU A 14 -11.65 2.65 -5.88
CA GLU A 14 -10.92 1.67 -5.07
C GLU A 14 -10.18 0.64 -5.92
N GLN A 15 -10.78 0.20 -7.04
CA GLN A 15 -10.11 -0.66 -8.01
C GLN A 15 -8.94 0.06 -8.69
N GLN A 16 -9.11 1.33 -9.07
CA GLN A 16 -8.02 2.15 -9.62
C GLN A 16 -6.86 2.27 -8.63
N LYS A 17 -7.13 2.60 -7.36
CA LYS A 17 -6.08 2.68 -6.34
C LYS A 17 -5.34 1.37 -6.11
N LEU A 18 -6.04 0.24 -6.21
CA LEU A 18 -5.41 -1.07 -6.14
C LEU A 18 -4.52 -1.33 -7.36
N GLN A 19 -5.00 -1.00 -8.56
CA GLN A 19 -4.22 -1.13 -9.78
C GLN A 19 -2.96 -0.25 -9.73
N ASP A 20 -3.10 1.01 -9.36
CA ASP A 20 -1.99 1.95 -9.17
C ASP A 20 -0.95 1.42 -8.17
N ALA A 21 -1.41 0.76 -7.10
CA ALA A 21 -0.53 0.16 -6.11
C ALA A 21 0.23 -1.06 -6.65
N LEU A 22 -0.48 -1.95 -7.35
CA LEU A 22 0.13 -3.09 -8.01
C LEU A 22 1.17 -2.61 -9.04
N ASP A 23 0.85 -1.58 -9.81
CA ASP A 23 1.78 -0.97 -10.77
C ASP A 23 3.00 -0.34 -10.08
N THR A 24 2.77 0.45 -9.02
CA THR A 24 3.85 1.12 -8.26
C THR A 24 4.86 0.13 -7.69
N TYR A 25 4.39 -1.02 -7.22
CA TYR A 25 5.24 -2.05 -6.65
C TYR A 25 5.60 -3.17 -7.63
N GLU A 26 5.29 -3.01 -8.93
CA GLU A 26 5.55 -3.98 -10.01
C GLU A 26 4.99 -5.39 -9.72
N LEU A 27 3.79 -5.45 -9.13
CA LEU A 27 3.07 -6.66 -8.73
C LEU A 27 1.92 -7.01 -9.69
N ASN A 28 2.02 -6.61 -10.95
CA ASN A 28 0.92 -6.72 -11.92
C ASN A 28 0.48 -8.15 -12.24
N ASP A 29 1.37 -9.12 -12.04
CA ASP A 29 1.09 -10.54 -12.27
C ASP A 29 0.69 -11.28 -10.98
N LEU A 30 0.54 -10.55 -9.87
CA LEU A 30 0.21 -11.15 -8.59
C LEU A 30 -1.21 -11.76 -8.65
N ASP A 31 -1.33 -13.00 -8.20
CA ASP A 31 -2.63 -13.68 -8.10
C ASP A 31 -3.64 -12.80 -7.36
N MET A 32 -4.86 -12.72 -7.89
CA MET A 32 -5.96 -11.90 -7.39
C MET A 32 -6.27 -12.20 -5.90
N LYS A 33 -5.96 -13.41 -5.41
CA LYS A 33 -6.08 -13.75 -3.98
C LYS A 33 -5.16 -12.92 -3.07
N TYR A 34 -4.01 -12.47 -3.58
CA TYR A 34 -3.04 -11.66 -2.86
C TYR A 34 -3.24 -10.16 -3.11
N ALA A 35 -3.90 -9.77 -4.21
CA ALA A 35 -4.24 -8.38 -4.50
C ALA A 35 -5.08 -7.73 -3.38
N GLN A 36 -5.95 -8.50 -2.70
CA GLN A 36 -6.71 -8.00 -1.55
C GLN A 36 -5.79 -7.64 -0.36
N SER A 37 -4.75 -8.43 -0.12
CA SER A 37 -3.73 -8.12 0.89
C SER A 37 -2.95 -6.87 0.51
N VAL A 38 -2.66 -6.68 -0.79
CA VAL A 38 -2.00 -5.47 -1.28
C VAL A 38 -2.82 -4.23 -1.00
N ARG A 39 -4.12 -4.29 -1.28
CA ARG A 39 -5.07 -3.21 -0.99
C ARG A 39 -5.05 -2.81 0.49
N TYR A 40 -5.08 -3.80 1.39
CA TYR A 40 -5.09 -3.56 2.82
C TYR A 40 -3.80 -2.89 3.31
N ILE A 41 -2.65 -3.32 2.79
CA ILE A 41 -1.35 -2.71 3.12
C ILE A 41 -1.32 -1.26 2.66
N GLN A 42 -1.78 -0.96 1.44
CA GLN A 42 -1.85 0.42 0.94
C GLN A 42 -2.76 1.31 1.77
N GLN A 43 -3.95 0.84 2.14
CA GLN A 43 -4.85 1.61 3.02
C GLN A 43 -4.20 1.91 4.37
N THR A 44 -3.44 0.95 4.91
CA THR A 44 -2.71 1.09 6.17
C THR A 44 -1.57 2.11 6.03
N LEU A 45 -0.79 2.04 4.95
CA LEU A 45 0.28 3.00 4.64
C LEU A 45 -0.27 4.42 4.48
N ALA A 46 -1.36 4.59 3.73
CA ALA A 46 -2.00 5.89 3.57
C ALA A 46 -2.47 6.46 4.91
N ALA A 47 -3.06 5.64 5.77
CA ALA A 47 -3.47 6.05 7.11
C ALA A 47 -2.25 6.41 7.99
N ALA A 48 -1.18 5.61 7.94
CA ALA A 48 0.07 5.86 8.67
C ALA A 48 0.72 7.17 8.22
N ASN A 49 0.82 7.44 6.91
CA ASN A 49 1.35 8.69 6.37
C ASN A 49 0.50 9.91 6.76
N VAL A 50 -0.82 9.77 6.80
CA VAL A 50 -1.71 10.84 7.31
C VAL A 50 -1.46 11.08 8.80
N MET A 51 -1.31 10.03 9.60
CA MET A 51 -0.97 10.16 11.02
C MET A 51 0.41 10.77 11.22
N GLU A 52 1.43 10.36 10.44
CA GLU A 52 2.79 10.91 10.49
C GLU A 52 2.78 12.41 10.17
N ASN A 53 2.14 12.81 9.08
CA ASN A 53 2.03 14.21 8.69
C ASN A 53 1.22 15.02 9.71
N GLY A 54 0.13 14.45 10.26
CA GLY A 54 -0.65 15.09 11.31
C GLY A 54 0.12 15.27 12.61
N ALA A 55 0.88 14.24 13.02
CA ALA A 55 1.78 14.24 14.17
C ALA A 55 2.91 15.27 14.00
N PHE A 56 3.52 15.31 12.82
CA PHE A 56 4.56 16.27 12.45
C PHE A 56 4.02 17.71 12.52
N LEU A 57 2.84 17.97 11.93
CA LEU A 57 2.18 19.29 12.00
C LEU A 57 1.78 19.68 13.43
N ALA A 58 1.48 18.70 14.29
CA ALA A 58 1.17 18.91 15.70
C ALA A 58 2.41 19.02 16.61
N GLY A 59 3.63 18.90 16.06
CA GLY A 59 4.87 19.05 16.81
C GLY A 59 5.25 17.85 17.69
N MET A 60 4.80 16.63 17.33
CA MET A 60 5.20 15.42 18.06
C MET A 60 6.72 15.21 18.09
N LYS A 61 7.21 14.66 19.20
CA LYS A 61 8.65 14.47 19.47
C LYS A 61 9.26 13.50 18.44
N GLY A 62 10.49 13.79 18.01
CA GLY A 62 11.17 13.06 16.92
C GLY A 62 11.26 11.54 17.07
N GLU A 63 11.16 10.99 18.28
CA GLU A 63 11.18 9.54 18.52
C GLU A 63 9.96 8.81 17.93
N GLU A 64 8.76 9.40 17.97
CA GLU A 64 7.55 8.81 17.38
C GLU A 64 7.59 8.86 15.84
N SER A 65 8.11 9.95 15.26
CA SER A 65 8.32 10.06 13.82
C SER A 65 9.31 9.00 13.32
N ILE A 66 10.43 8.78 14.02
CA ILE A 66 11.42 7.76 13.65
C ILE A 66 10.81 6.34 13.65
N LYS A 67 9.95 6.02 14.62
CA LYS A 67 9.26 4.71 14.68
C LYS A 67 8.34 4.50 13.47
N ILE A 68 7.60 5.53 13.07
CA ILE A 68 6.73 5.46 11.89
C ILE A 68 7.55 5.29 10.61
N THR A 69 8.62 6.08 10.43
CA THR A 69 9.52 5.94 9.28
C THR A 69 10.13 4.52 9.20
N TYR A 70 10.53 3.95 10.33
CA TYR A 70 11.06 2.59 10.38
C TYR A 70 10.02 1.55 9.95
N LEU A 71 8.77 1.67 10.44
CA LEU A 71 7.66 0.79 10.04
C LEU A 71 7.36 0.91 8.54
N ASN A 72 7.34 2.12 7.99
CA ASN A 72 7.19 2.35 6.55
C ASN A 72 8.31 1.65 5.76
N THR A 73 9.56 1.77 6.23
CA THR A 73 10.71 1.10 5.61
C THR A 73 10.58 -0.44 5.61
N LEU A 74 10.06 -1.03 6.68
CA LEU A 74 9.80 -2.47 6.74
C LEU A 74 8.71 -2.91 5.76
N ILE A 75 7.68 -2.10 5.56
CA ILE A 75 6.63 -2.38 4.58
C ILE A 75 7.20 -2.34 3.16
N GLU A 76 8.04 -1.35 2.84
CA GLU A 76 8.75 -1.28 1.56
C GLU A 76 9.63 -2.51 1.32
N GLN A 77 10.37 -2.95 2.35
CA GLN A 77 11.16 -4.18 2.28
C GLN A 77 10.28 -5.40 1.98
N ASN A 78 9.09 -5.51 2.58
CA ASN A 78 8.17 -6.61 2.31
C ASN A 78 7.73 -6.66 0.84
N TRP A 79 7.56 -5.51 0.17
CA TRP A 79 7.24 -5.47 -1.25
C TRP A 79 8.35 -6.05 -2.12
N ILE A 80 9.61 -5.73 -1.81
CA ILE A 80 10.77 -6.31 -2.49
C ILE A 80 10.79 -7.83 -2.31
N ILE A 81 10.52 -8.33 -1.11
CA ILE A 81 10.47 -9.77 -0.82
C ILE A 81 9.36 -10.45 -1.63
N ILE A 82 8.15 -9.87 -1.67
CA ILE A 82 7.02 -10.43 -2.43
C ILE A 82 7.38 -10.55 -3.92
N ARG A 83 7.99 -9.51 -4.51
CA ARG A 83 8.46 -9.55 -5.91
C ARG A 83 9.47 -10.66 -6.15
N GLN A 84 10.48 -10.77 -5.30
CA GLN A 84 11.51 -11.80 -5.44
C GLN A 84 10.92 -13.21 -5.34
N LEU A 85 9.97 -13.42 -4.42
CA LEU A 85 9.28 -14.71 -4.28
C LEU A 85 8.42 -15.03 -5.51
N ASP A 86 7.73 -14.05 -6.08
CA ASP A 86 6.97 -14.22 -7.33
C ASP A 86 7.87 -14.59 -8.51
N GLU A 87 8.99 -13.89 -8.69
CA GLU A 87 9.99 -14.22 -9.72
C GLU A 87 10.55 -15.64 -9.57
N ILE A 88 10.87 -16.05 -8.34
CA ILE A 88 11.37 -17.40 -8.04
C ILE A 88 10.30 -18.43 -8.38
N SER A 89 9.04 -18.20 -7.97
CA SER A 89 7.91 -19.09 -8.25
C SER A 89 7.72 -19.31 -9.75
N LYS A 90 7.74 -18.23 -10.54
CA LYS A 90 7.64 -18.28 -12.02
C LYS A 90 8.80 -19.02 -12.68
N LYS A 91 10.01 -18.97 -12.11
CA LYS A 91 11.18 -19.72 -12.60
C LYS A 91 11.11 -21.22 -12.27
N LEU A 92 10.52 -21.58 -11.13
CA LEU A 92 10.37 -22.97 -10.68
C LEU A 92 9.19 -23.71 -11.33
N SER A 93 8.22 -22.98 -11.87
CA SER A 93 7.05 -23.52 -12.57
C SER A 93 7.29 -23.75 -14.07
N LYS A 94 8.52 -23.54 -14.55
CA LYS A 94 9.03 -23.93 -15.87
C LYS A 94 9.94 -25.15 -15.74
#